data_AF-A0A8H7BH00-F1
#
_entry.id   AF-A0A8H7BH00-F1
#
_cell.length_a   1.000
_cell.length_b   1.000
_cell.length_c   1.000
_cell.angle_alpha   90.00
_cell.angle_beta   90.00
_cell.angle_gamma   90.00
#
_symmetry.space_group_name_H-M   'P 1'
#
loop_
_entity.id
_entity.type
_entity.pdbx_description
1 polymer ?
#
loop_
_entity_poly.entity_id
_entity_poly.type
_entity_poly.pdbx_seq_one_letter_code
_entity_poly.pdbx_strand_id
1 'polypeptide(L)'
;MFSRSFTRIISTSARRFKSTKGGSEGATAASKGAFADKERAVEGQWAHLKDAEKIKLLREQLAKHEKTTEQLKKTVEDLSKSIGKK
;
A
#
# COMPACT_ATOMS: atom_id res chain seq x y z
N MET A 1 17.77 71.29 17.51
CA MET A 1 17.31 70.84 18.83
C MET A 1 16.25 69.75 18.65
N PHE A 2 16.53 68.56 19.18
CA PHE A 2 15.67 67.39 19.42
C PHE A 2 14.96 66.68 18.24
N SER A 3 15.66 65.74 17.61
CA SER A 3 15.06 64.59 16.93
C SER A 3 14.52 63.61 17.98
N ARG A 4 13.20 63.39 18.00
CA ARG A 4 12.57 62.35 18.84
C ARG A 4 12.52 61.04 18.06
N SER A 5 13.56 60.23 18.23
CA SER A 5 13.57 58.85 17.74
C SER A 5 12.59 58.01 18.55
N PHE A 6 11.43 57.70 18.00
CA PHE A 6 10.53 56.69 18.54
C PHE A 6 11.07 55.30 18.19
N THR A 7 11.87 54.71 19.07
CA THR A 7 12.20 53.29 19.01
C THR A 7 10.96 52.47 19.38
N ARG A 8 10.25 51.97 18.37
CA ARG A 8 9.22 50.93 18.55
C ARG A 8 9.91 49.68 19.08
N ILE A 9 9.76 49.41 20.37
CA ILE A 9 10.09 48.11 20.96
C ILE A 9 9.07 47.11 20.42
N ILE A 10 9.44 46.36 19.38
CA ILE A 10 8.66 45.23 18.91
C ILE A 10 8.88 44.11 19.93
N SER A 11 8.02 44.07 20.95
CA SER A 11 7.92 42.93 21.85
C SER A 11 7.39 41.74 21.04
N THR A 12 8.31 40.94 20.51
CA THR A 12 7.98 39.62 19.98
C THR A 12 7.67 38.71 21.16
N SER A 13 6.42 38.75 21.62
CA SER A 13 5.91 37.76 22.54
C SER A 13 5.88 36.42 21.81
N ALA A 14 6.95 35.64 21.97
CA ALA A 14 7.06 34.30 21.45
C ALA A 14 5.97 33.45 22.11
N ARG A 15 4.85 33.29 21.41
CA ARG A 15 3.82 32.33 21.78
C ARG A 15 4.45 30.94 21.71
N ARG A 16 4.95 30.45 22.85
CA ARG A 16 5.35 29.06 23.00
C ARG A 16 4.11 28.21 22.72
N PHE A 17 4.06 27.59 21.54
CA PHE A 17 3.05 26.60 21.21
C PHE A 17 3.28 25.39 22.15
N LYS A 18 2.60 25.39 23.29
CA LYS A 18 2.52 24.20 24.14
C LYS A 18 1.60 23.20 23.44
N SER A 19 2.20 22.32 22.62
CA SER A 19 1.52 21.13 22.10
C SER A 19 1.35 20.11 23.23
N THR A 20 0.47 20.38 24.17
CA THR A 20 -0.03 19.38 25.12
C THR A 20 -1.18 18.62 24.47
N LYS A 21 -0.85 17.80 23.48
CA LYS A 21 -1.63 16.62 23.10
C LYS A 21 -0.63 15.53 22.77
N GLY A 22 -0.57 14.50 23.61
CA GLY A 22 0.18 13.30 23.30
C GLY A 22 -0.22 12.79 21.92
N GLY A 23 0.76 12.36 21.13
CA GLY A 23 0.50 11.81 19.81
C GLY A 23 -0.43 10.61 19.94
N SER A 24 -1.63 10.73 19.38
CA SER A 24 -2.52 9.58 19.18
C SER A 24 -1.95 8.73 18.08
N GLU A 25 -2.04 7.40 18.20
CA GLU A 25 -1.84 6.50 17.07
C GLU A 25 -2.73 6.94 15.90
N GLY A 26 -2.21 6.85 14.67
CA GLY A 26 -2.90 7.30 13.46
C GLY A 26 -3.03 8.81 13.30
N ALA A 27 -2.44 9.64 14.17
CA ALA A 27 -2.52 11.10 14.05
C ALA A 27 -1.94 11.62 12.72
N THR A 28 -0.89 11.00 12.18
CA THR A 28 -0.31 11.38 10.89
C THR A 28 -1.28 11.05 9.75
N ALA A 29 -1.85 9.85 9.71
CA ALA A 29 -2.84 9.45 8.71
C ALA A 29 -4.14 10.27 8.76
N ALA A 30 -4.58 10.65 9.96
CA ALA A 30 -5.77 11.48 10.17
C ALA A 30 -5.54 12.96 9.84
N SER A 31 -4.28 13.41 9.82
CA SER A 31 -3.92 14.78 9.45
C SER A 31 -4.01 14.96 7.93
N LYS A 32 -4.58 16.07 7.46
CA LYS A 32 -4.53 16.45 6.05
C LYS A 32 -3.25 17.25 5.80
N GLY A 33 -2.15 16.54 5.50
CA GLY A 33 -0.86 17.16 5.26
C GLY A 33 0.11 16.28 4.48
N ALA A 34 1.24 16.87 4.09
CA ALA A 34 2.22 16.25 3.20
C ALA A 34 2.81 14.92 3.74
N PHE A 35 2.84 14.72 5.06
CA PHE A 35 3.28 13.45 5.65
C PHE A 35 2.22 12.35 5.48
N ALA A 36 0.94 12.66 5.69
CA ALA A 36 -0.16 11.72 5.48
C ALA A 36 -0.26 11.28 4.01
N ASP A 37 -0.01 12.20 3.08
CA ASP A 37 -0.05 11.90 1.64
C ASP A 37 1.14 11.02 1.23
N LYS A 38 2.32 11.21 1.85
CA LYS A 38 3.47 10.32 1.64
C LYS A 38 3.22 8.93 2.19
N GLU A 39 2.70 8.81 3.41
CA GLU A 39 2.36 7.52 4.01
C GLU A 39 1.37 6.75 3.14
N ARG A 40 0.28 7.41 2.72
CA ARG A 40 -0.73 6.81 1.83
C ARG A 40 -0.13 6.36 0.48
N ALA A 41 0.77 7.16 -0.09
CA ALA A 41 1.40 6.81 -1.36
C ALA A 41 2.33 5.59 -1.23
N VAL A 42 3.13 5.51 -0.16
CA VAL A 42 4.02 4.38 0.09
C VAL A 42 3.23 3.11 0.38
N GLU A 43 2.20 3.20 1.23
CA GLU A 43 1.32 2.07 1.54
C GLU A 43 0.57 1.58 0.30
N GLY A 44 0.06 2.50 -0.53
CA GLY A 44 -0.59 2.16 -1.78
C GLY A 44 0.34 1.43 -2.75
N GLN A 45 1.57 1.93 -2.92
CA GLN A 45 2.58 1.26 -3.75
C GLN A 45 2.90 -0.14 -3.23
N TRP A 46 3.08 -0.28 -1.92
CA TRP A 46 3.33 -1.58 -1.30
C TRP A 46 2.18 -2.56 -1.51
N ALA A 47 0.93 -2.11 -1.34
CA ALA A 47 -0.26 -2.91 -1.58
C ALA A 47 -0.33 -3.39 -3.04
N HIS A 48 -0.12 -2.49 -4.00
CA HIS A 48 -0.11 -2.84 -5.42
C HIS A 48 0.98 -3.85 -5.79
N LEU A 49 2.18 -3.71 -5.24
CA LEU A 49 3.27 -4.66 -5.48
C LEU A 49 2.93 -6.05 -4.92
N LYS A 50 2.39 -6.09 -3.69
CA LYS A 50 1.99 -7.35 -3.05
C LYS A 50 0.83 -8.03 -3.77
N ASP A 51 -0.12 -7.26 -4.26
CA ASP A 51 -1.24 -7.81 -5.03
C ASP A 51 -0.76 -8.33 -6.38
N ALA A 52 0.18 -7.66 -7.04
CA ALA A 52 0.80 -8.18 -8.26
C ALA A 52 1.54 -9.52 -8.03
N GLU A 53 2.24 -9.68 -6.90
CA GLU A 53 2.86 -10.95 -6.51
C GLU A 53 1.82 -12.07 -6.32
N LYS A 54 0.72 -11.78 -5.60
CA LYS A 54 -0.37 -12.75 -5.41
C LYS A 54 -1.00 -13.17 -6.72
N ILE A 55 -1.24 -12.22 -7.63
CA ILE A 55 -1.82 -12.50 -8.95
C ILE A 55 -0.89 -13.41 -9.77
N LYS A 56 0.43 -13.20 -9.72
CA LYS A 56 1.40 -14.08 -10.37
C LYS A 56 1.32 -15.51 -9.83
N LEU A 57 1.29 -15.66 -8.50
CA LEU A 57 1.17 -16.97 -7.86
C LEU A 57 -0.13 -17.69 -8.29
N LEU A 58 -1.26 -16.98 -8.30
CA LEU A 58 -2.54 -17.55 -8.74
C LEU A 58 -2.50 -17.98 -10.21
N ARG A 59 -1.86 -17.20 -11.09
CA ARG A 59 -1.68 -17.54 -12.50
C ARG A 59 -0.81 -18.79 -12.68
N GLU A 60 0.26 -18.91 -11.92
CA GLU A 60 1.12 -20.10 -11.95
C GLU A 60 0.37 -21.36 -11.48
N GLN A 61 -0.43 -21.24 -10.42
CA GLN A 61 -1.28 -22.34 -9.96
C GLN A 61 -2.31 -22.71 -11.01
N LEU A 62 -2.98 -21.74 -11.63
CA LEU A 62 -3.96 -21.97 -12.68
C LEU A 62 -3.33 -22.69 -13.88
N ALA A 63 -2.16 -22.26 -14.35
CA ALA A 63 -1.43 -22.93 -15.42
C ALA A 63 -1.02 -24.37 -15.07
N LYS A 64 -0.67 -24.63 -13.80
CA LYS A 64 -0.41 -26.01 -13.32
C LYS A 64 -1.68 -26.84 -13.37
N HIS A 65 -2.80 -26.31 -12.88
CA HIS A 65 -4.08 -27.00 -12.90
C HIS A 65 -4.52 -27.32 -14.33
N GLU A 66 -4.44 -26.37 -15.26
CA GLU A 66 -4.76 -26.61 -16.68
C GLU A 66 -3.94 -27.76 -17.25
N LYS A 67 -2.62 -27.76 -17.09
CA LYS A 67 -1.73 -28.85 -17.52
C LYS A 67 -2.12 -30.19 -16.91
N THR A 68 -2.42 -30.22 -15.61
CA THR A 68 -2.85 -31.46 -14.95
C THR A 68 -4.19 -31.95 -15.49
N THR A 69 -5.14 -31.05 -15.77
CA THR A 69 -6.45 -31.44 -16.34
C THR A 69 -6.32 -31.96 -17.77
N GLU A 70 -5.44 -31.37 -18.59
CA GLU A 70 -5.16 -31.89 -19.93
C GLU A 70 -4.51 -33.27 -19.90
N GLN A 71 -3.56 -33.49 -18.97
CA GLN A 71 -2.94 -34.80 -18.78
C GLN A 71 -3.98 -35.84 -18.34
N LEU A 72 -4.83 -35.49 -17.37
CA LEU A 72 -5.91 -36.38 -16.90
C LEU A 72 -6.93 -36.68 -18.00
N LYS A 73 -7.28 -35.71 -18.86
CA LYS A 73 -8.15 -35.95 -20.01
C LYS A 73 -7.53 -36.97 -20.97
N LYS A 74 -6.24 -36.80 -21.30
CA LYS A 74 -5.52 -37.74 -22.17
C LYS A 74 -5.46 -39.15 -21.57
N THR A 75 -5.14 -39.28 -20.28
CA THR A 75 -5.10 -40.60 -19.64
C THR A 75 -6.47 -41.26 -19.59
N VAL A 76 -7.55 -40.49 -19.36
CA VAL A 76 -8.93 -41.01 -19.41
C VAL A 76 -9.30 -41.47 -20.82
N GLU A 77 -8.93 -40.72 -21.86
CA GLU A 77 -9.16 -41.11 -23.27
C GLU A 77 -8.37 -42.36 -23.66
N ASP A 78 -7.12 -42.48 -23.22
CA ASP A 78 -6.30 -43.66 -23.51
C ASP A 78 -6.83 -44.90 -22.78
N LEU A 79 -7.25 -44.74 -21.52
CA LEU A 79 -7.91 -45.80 -20.76
C LEU A 79 -9.23 -46.21 -21.40
N SER A 80 -10.09 -45.28 -21.81
CA SER A 80 -11.36 -45.60 -22.46
C SER A 80 -11.17 -46.35 -23.78
N LYS A 81 -10.17 -45.96 -24.59
CA LYS A 81 -9.78 -46.67 -25.83
C LYS A 81 -9.23 -48.07 -25.54
N SER A 82 -8.50 -48.26 -24.45
CA SER A 82 -7.99 -49.59 -24.07
C SER A 82 -9.08 -50.52 -23.55
N ILE A 83 -10.07 -49.99 -22.83
CA ILE A 83 -11.20 -50.77 -22.32
C ILE A 83 -12.15 -51.16 -23.46
N GLY A 84 -12.43 -50.25 -24.39
CA GLY A 84 -13.30 -50.52 -25.55
C GLY A 84 -12.69 -51.40 -26.65
N LYS A 85 -11.43 -51.82 -26.51
CA LYS A 85 -10.74 -52.75 -27.42
C LYS A 85 -10.73 -54.22 -26.94
N LYS A 86 -11.37 -54.51 -25.80
CA LYS A 86 -11.66 -55.88 -25.35
C LYS A 86 -13.08 -56.28 -25.74
#